data_AF-A0A2V7RV54-F1
#
_entry.id   AF-A0A2V7RV54-F1
#
_cell.length_a   1.000
_cell.length_b   1.000
_cell.length_c   1.000
_cell.angle_alpha   90.00
_cell.angle_beta   90.00
_cell.angle_gamma   90.00
#
_symmetry.space_group_name_H-M   'P 1'
#
loop_
_entity.id
_entity.type
_entity.pdbx_description
1 polymer ?
#
loop_
_entity_poly.entity_id
_entity_poly.type
_entity_poly.pdbx_seq_one_letter_code
_entity_poly.pdbx_strand_id
1 'polypeptide(L)'
;ELLRELRAGDPGALARLRVHMSRPTRQAGVAIALADAQFVLAREHGFESWAKLKRHVQSVERPGDFDEAIWGRDTWPFLVAVYEGREDTVRAMLRADPTVARAEYAYMQPLHYAVRGGRVGMVELLLAAGADPLAEGWSGRIGDDTPLARARDREQPDIIALLEGAAAHALPTVPPRDVRTTDAWRELENEMFKRCGNGDAAGALEMIREHAGIAQAGLYEAVHHAHADVVRLLLDHGADPTIPWRWACWYTPLMHSLRYPEPRYEIAQWLLDAGVRPDETNGLGMATLHILANEGTTDAVAWLLDRGGDIHLRDREFESTPLAWAARAGREEMLRFLLSHGAKLRLPDDEPWATPAAWARRRGHHRILELLSAAS
;
A
#
# COMPACT_ATOMS: atom_id res chain seq x y z
N GLU A 1 -22.35 -23.00 2.70
CA GLU A 1 -21.26 -23.78 2.06
C GLU A 1 -20.16 -22.86 1.55
N LEU A 2 -20.48 -21.92 0.65
CA LEU A 2 -19.56 -20.85 0.21
C LEU A 2 -18.85 -20.08 1.35
N LEU A 3 -19.57 -19.78 2.44
CA LEU A 3 -18.97 -19.15 3.63
C LEU A 3 -17.97 -20.04 4.37
N ARG A 4 -18.13 -21.37 4.29
CA ARG A 4 -17.19 -22.35 4.84
C ARG A 4 -15.96 -22.49 3.94
N GLU A 5 -16.15 -22.41 2.62
CA GLU A 5 -15.07 -22.38 1.62
C GLU A 5 -14.24 -21.09 1.70
N LEU A 6 -14.88 -19.94 1.93
CA LEU A 6 -14.20 -18.67 2.23
C LEU A 6 -13.32 -18.76 3.48
N ARG A 7 -13.82 -19.40 4.55
CA ARG A 7 -13.06 -19.66 5.78
C ARG A 7 -11.88 -20.62 5.57
N ALA A 8 -11.93 -21.46 4.54
CA ALA A 8 -10.86 -22.38 4.17
C ALA A 8 -9.85 -21.76 3.17
N GLY A 9 -10.03 -20.49 2.80
CA GLY A 9 -9.13 -19.78 1.89
C GLY A 9 -9.27 -20.21 0.43
N ASP A 10 -10.43 -20.74 0.01
CA ASP A 10 -10.65 -21.11 -1.39
C ASP A 10 -10.70 -19.85 -2.28
N PRO A 11 -9.74 -19.66 -3.20
CA PRO A 11 -9.65 -18.47 -4.05
C PRO A 11 -10.82 -18.33 -5.04
N GLY A 12 -11.54 -19.42 -5.34
CA GLY A 12 -12.74 -19.39 -6.19
C GLY A 12 -14.03 -19.04 -5.44
N ALA A 13 -14.03 -19.08 -4.11
CA ALA A 13 -15.23 -18.87 -3.29
C ALA A 13 -15.77 -17.44 -3.41
N LEU A 14 -14.89 -16.44 -3.52
CA LEU A 14 -15.28 -15.04 -3.68
C LEU A 14 -15.97 -14.78 -5.04
N ALA A 15 -15.47 -15.40 -6.11
CA ALA A 15 -16.06 -15.29 -7.44
C ALA A 15 -17.43 -15.99 -7.52
N ARG A 16 -17.55 -17.19 -6.92
CA ARG A 16 -18.83 -17.89 -6.81
C ARG A 16 -19.84 -17.16 -5.92
N LEU A 17 -19.38 -16.51 -4.85
CA LEU A 17 -20.22 -15.64 -4.02
C LEU A 17 -20.75 -14.45 -4.85
N ARG A 18 -19.89 -13.80 -5.65
CA ARG A 18 -20.32 -12.72 -6.57
C ARG A 18 -21.38 -13.18 -7.58
N VAL A 19 -21.25 -14.38 -8.13
CA VAL A 19 -22.25 -14.98 -9.04
C VAL A 19 -23.53 -15.38 -8.31
N HIS A 20 -23.43 -15.85 -7.07
CA HIS A 20 -24.58 -16.18 -6.24
C HIS A 20 -25.38 -14.93 -5.88
N MET A 21 -24.69 -13.82 -5.55
CA MET A 21 -25.31 -12.53 -5.22
C MET A 21 -25.87 -11.77 -6.43
N SER A 22 -25.53 -12.17 -7.66
CA SER A 22 -26.07 -11.57 -8.89
C SER A 22 -27.29 -12.31 -9.46
N ARG A 23 -27.68 -13.45 -8.88
CA ARG A 23 -28.94 -14.14 -9.23
C ARG A 23 -30.04 -13.73 -8.25
N PRO A 24 -31.22 -13.27 -8.72
CA PRO A 24 -32.33 -12.99 -7.83
C PRO A 24 -32.87 -14.30 -7.25
N THR A 25 -32.54 -14.58 -5.99
CA THR A 25 -33.12 -15.69 -5.23
C THR A 25 -34.57 -15.36 -4.91
N ARG A 26 -35.49 -15.84 -5.76
CA ARG A 26 -36.89 -16.03 -5.36
C ARG A 26 -37.01 -17.36 -4.62
N GLN A 27 -36.71 -17.35 -3.33
CA GLN A 27 -37.27 -18.34 -2.40
C GLN A 27 -37.87 -17.59 -1.20
N ALA A 28 -39.01 -18.11 -0.75
CA ALA A 28 -39.97 -17.42 0.08
C ALA A 28 -39.38 -16.88 1.39
N GLY A 29 -39.65 -15.58 1.67
CA GLY A 29 -39.49 -14.95 2.97
C GLY A 29 -38.16 -14.23 3.17
N VAL A 30 -38.15 -12.92 2.86
CA VAL A 30 -37.07 -11.94 3.07
C VAL A 30 -35.95 -11.96 2.01
N ALA A 31 -36.07 -11.08 1.02
CA ALA A 31 -34.94 -10.70 0.18
C ALA A 31 -33.98 -9.88 1.07
N ILE A 32 -32.84 -10.46 1.45
CA ILE A 32 -31.78 -9.74 2.16
C ILE A 32 -31.03 -8.92 1.11
N ALA A 33 -30.97 -7.59 1.27
CA ALA A 33 -30.21 -6.77 0.35
C ALA A 33 -28.70 -7.03 0.54
N LEU A 34 -27.89 -6.80 -0.50
CA LEU A 34 -26.43 -6.93 -0.41
C LEU A 34 -25.84 -6.15 0.78
N ALA A 35 -26.38 -4.96 1.05
CA ALA A 35 -25.98 -4.13 2.18
C ALA A 35 -26.27 -4.81 3.53
N ASP A 36 -27.40 -5.49 3.67
CA ASP A 36 -27.76 -6.22 4.89
C ASP A 36 -26.82 -7.41 5.11
N ALA A 37 -26.51 -8.17 4.05
CA ALA A 37 -25.57 -9.28 4.12
C ALA A 37 -24.15 -8.82 4.50
N GLN A 38 -23.69 -7.71 3.91
CA GLN A 38 -22.41 -7.10 4.23
C GLN A 38 -22.34 -6.61 5.69
N PHE A 39 -23.42 -6.01 6.18
CA PHE A 39 -23.51 -5.55 7.57
C PHE A 39 -23.49 -6.72 8.55
N VAL A 40 -24.29 -7.77 8.31
CA VAL A 40 -24.29 -8.98 9.14
C VAL A 40 -22.90 -9.62 9.16
N LEU A 41 -22.27 -9.79 7.99
CA LEU A 41 -20.93 -10.38 7.90
C LEU A 41 -19.88 -9.57 8.64
N ALA A 42 -19.92 -8.23 8.56
CA ALA A 42 -19.05 -7.37 9.35
C ALA A 42 -19.22 -7.61 10.85
N ARG A 43 -20.48 -7.60 11.33
CA ARG A 43 -20.81 -7.78 12.75
C ARG A 43 -20.44 -9.17 13.28
N GLU A 44 -20.65 -10.23 12.50
CA GLU A 44 -20.24 -11.61 12.86
C GLU A 44 -18.73 -11.72 13.11
N HIS A 45 -17.95 -10.92 12.40
CA HIS A 45 -16.49 -10.86 12.54
C HIS A 45 -16.03 -9.75 13.48
N GLY A 46 -16.94 -9.12 14.23
CA GLY A 46 -16.61 -8.11 15.24
C GLY A 46 -16.34 -6.70 14.69
N PHE A 47 -16.66 -6.44 13.42
CA PHE A 47 -16.47 -5.13 12.79
C PHE A 47 -17.77 -4.31 12.77
N GLU A 48 -17.65 -3.00 12.95
CA GLU A 48 -18.78 -2.07 12.96
C GLU A 48 -19.41 -1.84 11.58
N SER A 49 -18.61 -2.03 10.52
CA SER A 49 -19.05 -1.87 9.15
C SER A 49 -18.30 -2.79 8.19
N TRP A 50 -18.92 -3.03 7.03
CA TRP A 50 -18.30 -3.77 5.94
C TRP A 50 -16.99 -3.16 5.46
N ALA A 51 -16.92 -1.82 5.45
CA ALA A 51 -15.72 -1.12 5.04
C ALA A 51 -14.56 -1.43 5.99
N LYS A 52 -14.80 -1.45 7.32
CA LYS A 52 -13.79 -1.85 8.32
C LYS A 52 -13.36 -3.31 8.17
N LEU A 53 -14.30 -4.23 7.96
CA LEU A 53 -13.96 -5.64 7.71
C LEU A 53 -13.11 -5.80 6.44
N LYS A 54 -13.51 -5.19 5.33
CA LYS A 54 -12.76 -5.26 4.05
C LYS A 54 -11.32 -4.75 4.23
N ARG A 55 -11.15 -3.62 4.94
CA ARG A 55 -9.83 -3.04 5.23
C ARG A 55 -8.97 -3.96 6.10
N HIS A 56 -9.57 -4.58 7.11
CA HIS A 56 -8.88 -5.57 7.92
C HIS A 56 -8.39 -6.75 7.08
N VAL A 57 -9.27 -7.34 6.27
CA VAL A 57 -8.92 -8.45 5.34
C VAL A 57 -7.75 -8.05 4.44
N GLN A 58 -7.81 -6.86 3.84
CA GLN A 58 -6.74 -6.33 3.01
C GLN A 58 -5.42 -6.16 3.80
N SER A 59 -5.47 -5.86 5.09
CA SER A 59 -4.26 -5.64 5.90
C SER A 59 -3.56 -6.93 6.32
N VAL A 60 -4.28 -8.06 6.32
CA VAL A 60 -3.77 -9.38 6.72
C VAL A 60 -3.51 -10.33 5.55
N GLU A 61 -4.12 -10.05 4.39
CA GLU A 61 -3.88 -10.77 3.14
C GLU A 61 -2.43 -10.58 2.68
N ARG A 62 -1.73 -11.70 2.44
CA ARG A 62 -0.36 -11.67 1.96
C ARG A 62 -0.29 -11.01 0.59
N PRO A 63 0.51 -9.94 0.43
CA PRO A 63 0.67 -9.26 -0.85
C PRO A 63 1.20 -10.22 -1.92
N GLY A 64 0.74 -10.03 -3.16
CA GLY A 64 1.17 -10.86 -4.29
C GLY A 64 2.66 -10.68 -4.64
N ASP A 65 3.24 -9.53 -4.30
CA ASP A 65 4.68 -9.25 -4.43
C ASP A 65 5.54 -9.83 -3.31
N PHE A 66 4.94 -10.47 -2.28
CA PHE A 66 5.70 -10.99 -1.15
C PHE A 66 6.52 -12.24 -1.53
N ASP A 67 7.84 -12.11 -1.44
CA ASP A 67 8.85 -13.11 -1.75
C ASP A 67 9.55 -13.55 -0.45
N GLU A 68 9.32 -14.80 -0.06
CA GLU A 68 9.92 -15.38 1.15
C GLU A 68 11.45 -15.45 1.09
N ALA A 69 12.05 -15.46 -0.12
CA ALA A 69 13.51 -15.44 -0.29
C ALA A 69 14.13 -14.05 -0.10
N ILE A 70 13.31 -12.99 -0.09
CA ILE A 70 13.75 -11.61 0.16
C ILE A 70 13.42 -11.21 1.60
N TRP A 71 12.19 -11.45 2.03
CA TRP A 71 11.69 -10.96 3.32
C TRP A 71 11.62 -12.03 4.40
N GLY A 72 11.70 -13.31 4.05
CA GLY A 72 11.63 -14.42 5.02
C GLY A 72 10.22 -14.98 5.17
N ARG A 73 10.12 -16.29 5.34
CA ARG A 73 8.86 -17.04 5.43
C ARG A 73 7.98 -16.67 6.63
N ASP A 74 8.63 -16.36 7.74
CA ASP A 74 8.05 -16.01 9.03
C ASP A 74 7.68 -14.52 9.15
N THR A 75 8.24 -13.65 8.30
CA THR A 75 7.99 -12.20 8.34
C THR A 75 6.52 -11.86 8.17
N TRP A 76 5.86 -12.29 7.08
CA TRP A 76 4.44 -11.95 6.89
C TRP A 76 3.54 -12.49 8.01
N PRO A 77 3.63 -13.78 8.41
CA PRO A 77 2.89 -14.29 9.56
C PRO A 77 3.12 -13.51 10.86
N PHE A 78 4.35 -13.05 11.10
CA PHE A 78 4.69 -12.24 12.27
C PHE A 78 4.02 -10.86 12.22
N LEU A 79 4.12 -10.15 11.08
CA LEU A 79 3.49 -8.85 10.87
C LEU A 79 1.97 -8.92 11.08
N VAL A 80 1.32 -9.97 10.57
CA VAL A 80 -0.12 -10.21 10.77
C VAL A 80 -0.43 -10.45 12.25
N ALA A 81 0.33 -11.31 12.95
CA ALA A 81 0.12 -11.59 14.37
C ALA A 81 0.25 -10.33 15.22
N VAL A 82 1.21 -9.46 14.89
CA VAL A 82 1.42 -8.16 15.53
C VAL A 82 0.26 -7.20 15.25
N TYR A 83 -0.16 -7.05 13.99
CA TYR A 83 -1.29 -6.18 13.62
C TYR A 83 -2.60 -6.59 14.31
N GLU A 84 -2.84 -7.90 14.43
CA GLU A 84 -4.03 -8.46 15.08
C GLU A 84 -3.96 -8.43 16.61
N GLY A 85 -2.77 -8.26 17.19
CA GLY A 85 -2.58 -8.32 18.64
C GLY A 85 -2.57 -9.75 19.21
N ARG A 86 -2.13 -10.75 18.43
CA ARG A 86 -2.03 -12.15 18.86
C ARG A 86 -0.82 -12.39 19.76
N GLU A 87 -0.89 -11.88 20.99
CA GLU A 87 0.23 -11.84 21.93
C GLU A 87 0.96 -13.18 22.11
N ASP A 88 0.23 -14.27 22.38
CA ASP A 88 0.85 -15.59 22.57
C ASP A 88 1.64 -16.06 21.34
N THR A 89 1.13 -15.78 20.14
CA THR A 89 1.81 -16.10 18.88
C THR A 89 3.08 -15.26 18.74
N VAL A 90 2.98 -13.95 18.95
CA VAL A 90 4.12 -13.03 18.83
C VAL A 90 5.22 -13.40 19.83
N ARG A 91 4.86 -13.70 21.09
CA ARG A 91 5.82 -14.19 22.11
C ARG A 91 6.49 -15.50 21.70
N ALA A 92 5.74 -16.44 21.13
CA ALA A 92 6.30 -17.71 20.67
C ALA A 92 7.29 -17.51 19.51
N MET A 93 6.96 -16.66 18.55
CA MET A 93 7.83 -16.37 17.40
C MET A 93 9.11 -15.64 17.83
N LEU A 94 9.01 -14.63 18.71
CA LEU A 94 10.19 -13.93 19.24
C LEU A 94 11.13 -14.83 20.05
N ARG A 95 10.59 -15.81 20.79
CA ARG A 95 11.41 -16.80 21.49
C ARG A 95 12.15 -17.74 20.54
N ALA A 96 11.52 -18.07 19.39
CA ALA A 96 12.12 -18.94 18.39
C ALA A 96 13.19 -18.20 17.56
N ASP A 97 12.91 -16.95 17.17
CA ASP A 97 13.82 -16.08 16.44
C ASP A 97 13.57 -14.62 16.87
N PRO A 98 14.44 -14.01 17.70
CA PRO A 98 14.25 -12.63 18.13
C PRO A 98 14.47 -11.61 17.01
N THR A 99 15.10 -11.98 15.88
CA THR A 99 15.36 -11.05 14.77
C THR A 99 14.08 -10.66 14.02
N VAL A 100 13.00 -11.44 14.15
CA VAL A 100 11.68 -11.11 13.56
C VAL A 100 11.12 -9.79 14.08
N ALA A 101 11.56 -9.31 15.26
CA ALA A 101 11.20 -8.00 15.81
C ALA A 101 11.61 -6.83 14.90
N ARG A 102 12.64 -7.05 14.06
CA ARG A 102 13.15 -6.10 13.06
C ARG A 102 13.02 -6.63 11.63
N ALA A 103 12.17 -7.63 11.41
CA ALA A 103 11.81 -8.04 10.06
C ALA A 103 11.18 -6.86 9.31
N GLU A 104 11.26 -6.85 8.00
CA GLU A 104 10.75 -5.76 7.18
C GLU A 104 9.94 -6.33 6.03
N TYR A 105 8.85 -5.65 5.70
CA TYR A 105 8.20 -5.78 4.40
C TYR A 105 7.87 -4.37 3.92
N ALA A 106 8.25 -4.04 2.69
CA ALA A 106 8.17 -2.68 2.17
C ALA A 106 8.79 -1.66 3.16
N TYR A 107 9.94 -2.02 3.76
CA TYR A 107 10.69 -1.23 4.75
C TYR A 107 9.88 -0.85 6.00
N MET A 108 8.72 -1.47 6.21
CA MET A 108 7.91 -1.33 7.41
C MET A 108 8.23 -2.48 8.36
N GLN A 109 8.68 -2.13 9.55
CA GLN A 109 8.94 -3.07 10.66
C GLN A 109 7.67 -3.43 11.44
N PRO A 110 7.66 -4.54 12.21
CA PRO A 110 6.55 -4.95 13.05
C PRO A 110 5.97 -3.84 13.93
N LEU A 111 6.81 -2.94 14.44
CA LEU A 111 6.35 -1.82 15.25
C LEU A 111 5.38 -0.90 14.49
N HIS A 112 5.58 -0.70 13.19
CA HIS A 112 4.62 0.02 12.35
C HIS A 112 3.27 -0.70 12.26
N TYR A 113 3.26 -2.03 12.21
CA TYR A 113 2.04 -2.83 12.17
C TYR A 113 1.30 -2.81 13.51
N ALA A 114 2.03 -2.79 14.63
CA ALA A 114 1.44 -2.62 15.96
C ALA A 114 0.75 -1.24 16.08
N VAL A 115 1.42 -0.17 15.61
CA VAL A 115 0.88 1.19 15.55
C VAL A 115 -0.34 1.26 14.63
N ARG A 116 -0.25 0.71 13.40
CA ARG A 116 -1.37 0.65 12.45
C ARG A 116 -2.59 -0.05 13.05
N GLY A 117 -2.37 -1.16 13.76
CA GLY A 117 -3.43 -1.91 14.46
C GLY A 117 -3.91 -1.27 15.77
N GLY A 118 -3.27 -0.20 16.26
CA GLY A 118 -3.58 0.43 17.54
C GLY A 118 -3.33 -0.49 18.75
N ARG A 119 -2.36 -1.40 18.65
CA ARG A 119 -2.12 -2.46 19.63
C ARG A 119 -1.10 -2.06 20.69
N VAL A 120 -1.54 -1.37 21.74
CA VAL A 120 -0.67 -0.90 22.86
C VAL A 120 0.24 -2.02 23.40
N GLY A 121 -0.33 -3.17 23.75
CA GLY A 121 0.46 -4.30 24.28
C GLY A 121 1.48 -4.87 23.28
N MET A 122 1.23 -4.78 21.97
CA MET A 122 2.21 -5.20 20.96
C MET A 122 3.34 -4.18 20.82
N VAL A 123 3.04 -2.89 20.96
CA VAL A 123 4.06 -1.83 21.00
C VAL A 123 5.00 -2.08 22.18
N GLU A 124 4.48 -2.27 23.39
CA GLU A 124 5.29 -2.58 24.58
C GLU A 124 6.17 -3.82 24.37
N LEU A 125 5.57 -4.90 23.87
CA LEU A 125 6.24 -6.17 23.66
C LEU A 125 7.38 -6.06 22.62
N LEU A 126 7.15 -5.35 21.51
CA LEU A 126 8.15 -5.17 20.46
C LEU A 126 9.28 -4.23 20.89
N LEU A 127 8.98 -3.16 21.63
CA LEU A 127 9.99 -2.29 22.22
C LEU A 127 10.89 -3.07 23.18
N ALA A 128 10.31 -3.92 24.03
CA ALA A 128 11.06 -4.82 24.90
C ALA A 128 11.94 -5.83 24.13
N ALA A 129 11.56 -6.16 22.88
CA ALA A 129 12.32 -7.01 21.98
C ALA A 129 13.36 -6.25 21.13
N GLY A 130 13.55 -4.94 21.35
CA GLY A 130 14.54 -4.12 20.65
C GLY A 130 14.08 -3.54 19.32
N ALA A 131 12.76 -3.46 19.09
CA ALA A 131 12.22 -2.71 17.96
C ALA A 131 12.48 -1.20 18.14
N ASP A 132 12.78 -0.51 17.04
CA ASP A 132 13.16 0.88 17.06
C ASP A 132 11.96 1.81 16.81
N PRO A 133 11.54 2.66 17.78
CA PRO A 133 10.42 3.58 17.62
C PRO A 133 10.68 4.67 16.58
N LEU A 134 11.94 4.87 16.18
CA LEU A 134 12.40 5.81 15.17
C LEU A 134 12.94 5.09 13.93
N ALA A 135 12.63 3.79 13.76
CA ALA A 135 12.96 3.07 12.53
C ALA A 135 12.40 3.84 11.34
N GLU A 136 13.30 4.41 10.54
CA GLU A 136 12.91 5.07 9.29
C GLU A 136 12.32 4.02 8.35
N GLY A 137 11.21 4.36 7.71
CA GLY A 137 10.86 3.72 6.46
C GLY A 137 11.77 4.23 5.34
N TRP A 138 11.32 4.16 4.10
CA TRP A 138 12.17 4.51 2.95
C TRP A 138 12.05 5.98 2.51
N SER A 139 10.99 6.69 2.88
CA SER A 139 10.59 7.88 2.11
C SER A 139 10.42 9.15 2.95
N GLY A 140 11.53 9.86 3.17
CA GLY A 140 11.50 11.27 3.58
C GLY A 140 10.77 12.23 2.60
N ARG A 141 10.38 11.76 1.39
CA ARG A 141 9.58 12.54 0.41
C ARG A 141 8.08 12.62 0.74
N ILE A 142 7.54 11.62 1.44
CA ILE A 142 6.11 11.56 1.84
C ILE A 142 5.95 12.00 3.33
N GLY A 143 7.09 12.27 3.98
CA GLY A 143 7.21 12.74 5.36
C GLY A 143 7.88 11.70 6.26
N ASP A 144 8.08 12.08 7.51
CA ASP A 144 8.48 11.16 8.58
C ASP A 144 7.45 10.02 8.71
N ASP A 145 7.90 8.80 8.46
CA ASP A 145 7.10 7.58 8.46
C ASP A 145 7.43 6.63 9.61
N THR A 146 8.25 7.06 10.57
CA THR A 146 8.62 6.29 11.76
C THR A 146 7.38 5.81 12.54
N PRO A 147 7.47 4.72 13.32
CA PRO A 147 6.36 4.28 14.17
C PRO A 147 5.80 5.41 15.04
N LEU A 148 6.67 6.26 15.59
CA LEU A 148 6.27 7.43 16.38
C LEU A 148 5.50 8.46 15.54
N ALA A 149 6.00 8.82 14.36
CA ALA A 149 5.31 9.76 13.48
C ALA A 149 3.95 9.22 13.03
N ARG A 150 3.85 7.91 12.73
CA ARG A 150 2.60 7.23 12.40
C ARG A 150 1.61 7.24 13.56
N ALA A 151 2.08 7.02 14.79
CA ALA A 151 1.22 7.09 15.98
C ALA A 151 0.65 8.49 16.20
N ARG A 152 1.46 9.53 15.98
CA ARG A 152 1.02 10.94 16.00
C ARG A 152 0.02 11.23 14.88
N ASP A 153 0.30 10.74 13.68
CA ASP A 153 -0.59 10.85 12.53
C ASP A 153 -1.95 10.17 12.74
N ARG A 154 -2.00 9.13 13.59
CA ARG A 154 -3.23 8.41 13.96
C ARG A 154 -3.84 8.86 15.28
N GLU A 155 -3.27 9.89 15.92
CA GLU A 155 -3.72 10.45 17.20
C GLU A 155 -3.85 9.39 18.32
N GLN A 156 -2.82 8.54 18.48
CA GLN A 156 -2.81 7.44 19.46
C GLN A 156 -2.01 7.80 20.73
N PRO A 157 -2.59 8.49 21.73
CA PRO A 157 -1.83 9.08 22.85
C PRO A 157 -1.02 8.07 23.67
N ASP A 158 -1.60 6.90 23.97
CA ASP A 158 -0.92 5.87 24.78
C ASP A 158 0.30 5.29 24.03
N ILE A 159 0.15 5.05 22.73
CA ILE A 159 1.23 4.56 21.87
C ILE A 159 2.29 5.64 21.69
N ILE A 160 1.90 6.91 21.51
CA ILE A 160 2.83 8.04 21.42
C ILE A 160 3.68 8.11 22.68
N ALA A 161 3.08 8.04 23.87
CA ALA A 161 3.80 8.10 25.14
C ALA A 161 4.81 6.95 25.28
N LEU A 162 4.44 5.72 24.89
CA LEU A 162 5.35 4.56 24.89
C LEU A 162 6.54 4.76 23.95
N LEU A 163 6.27 5.21 22.72
CA LEU A 163 7.30 5.38 21.69
C LEU A 163 8.24 6.56 22.03
N GLU A 164 7.73 7.66 22.57
CA GLU A 164 8.55 8.78 23.06
C GLU A 164 9.44 8.37 24.24
N GLY A 165 8.88 7.61 25.19
CA GLY A 165 9.63 7.06 26.31
C GLY A 165 10.77 6.14 25.85
N ALA A 166 10.51 5.28 24.86
CA ALA A 166 11.53 4.40 24.29
C ALA A 166 12.58 5.16 23.47
N ALA A 167 12.18 6.17 22.68
CA ALA A 167 13.09 6.97 21.87
C ALA A 167 14.08 7.79 22.71
N ALA A 168 13.76 8.08 23.97
CA ALA A 168 14.65 8.75 24.91
C ALA A 168 15.81 7.86 25.42
N HIS A 169 15.81 6.56 25.11
CA HIS A 169 16.78 5.59 25.60
C HIS A 169 17.51 4.87 24.44
N ALA A 170 18.78 4.50 24.65
CA ALA A 170 19.52 3.71 23.67
C ALA A 170 18.94 2.30 23.56
N LEU A 171 18.55 1.91 22.34
CA LEU A 171 17.97 0.59 22.08
C LEU A 171 19.06 -0.50 22.05
N PRO A 172 18.71 -1.76 22.35
CA PRO A 172 19.60 -2.90 22.15
C PRO A 172 20.04 -3.01 20.69
N THR A 173 21.33 -3.28 20.45
CA THR A 173 21.83 -3.59 19.12
C THR A 173 21.40 -5.00 18.71
N VAL A 174 20.51 -5.09 17.72
CA VAL A 174 20.10 -6.37 17.11
C VAL A 174 20.79 -6.49 15.76
N PRO A 175 21.49 -7.60 15.47
CA PRO A 175 22.12 -7.79 14.17
C PRO A 175 21.08 -7.79 13.05
N PRO A 176 21.41 -7.26 11.85
CA PRO A 176 20.51 -7.26 10.72
C PRO A 176 20.14 -8.70 10.34
N ARG A 177 18.88 -8.89 9.96
CA ARG A 177 18.38 -10.19 9.52
C ARG A 177 18.99 -10.51 8.15
N ASP A 178 19.79 -11.57 8.07
CA ASP A 178 20.38 -12.02 6.80
C ASP A 178 19.42 -12.98 6.08
N VAL A 179 18.55 -12.42 5.24
CA VAL A 179 17.55 -13.19 4.48
C VAL A 179 17.92 -13.33 3.00
N ARG A 180 19.06 -12.79 2.56
CA ARG A 180 19.34 -12.64 1.11
C ARG A 180 20.16 -13.81 0.58
N THR A 181 19.50 -14.78 -0.04
CA THR A 181 20.20 -15.78 -0.87
C THR A 181 20.38 -15.26 -2.29
N THR A 182 21.62 -15.18 -2.80
CA THR A 182 21.90 -14.88 -4.23
C THR A 182 21.93 -16.19 -5.01
N ASP A 183 21.08 -16.32 -6.02
CA ASP A 183 21.22 -17.30 -7.09
C ASP A 183 21.62 -16.63 -8.41
N ALA A 184 22.03 -17.44 -9.39
CA ALA A 184 22.50 -16.94 -10.69
C ALA A 184 21.43 -16.14 -11.45
N TRP A 185 20.15 -16.45 -11.25
CA TRP A 185 19.06 -15.70 -11.88
C TRP A 185 18.99 -14.27 -11.36
N ARG A 186 19.23 -14.05 -10.06
CA ARG A 186 19.26 -12.71 -9.47
C ARG A 186 20.37 -11.83 -10.04
N GLU A 187 21.51 -12.40 -10.40
CA GLU A 187 22.59 -11.66 -11.08
C GLU A 187 22.16 -11.21 -12.48
N LEU A 188 21.48 -12.08 -13.24
CA LEU A 188 20.90 -11.73 -14.54
C LEU A 188 19.87 -10.62 -14.44
N GLU A 189 18.97 -10.69 -13.46
CA GLU A 189 17.95 -9.65 -13.25
C GLU A 189 18.59 -8.31 -12.87
N ASN A 190 19.63 -8.31 -12.03
CA ASN A 190 20.37 -7.10 -11.69
C ASN A 190 21.06 -6.48 -12.90
N GLU A 191 21.58 -7.31 -13.82
CA GLU A 191 22.17 -6.82 -15.06
C GLU A 191 21.09 -6.25 -16.00
N MET A 192 19.95 -6.93 -16.12
CA MET A 192 18.80 -6.45 -16.88
C MET A 192 18.29 -5.10 -16.34
N PHE A 193 18.22 -4.94 -15.01
CA PHE A 193 17.85 -3.68 -14.35
C PHE A 193 18.77 -2.55 -14.76
N LYS A 194 20.09 -2.75 -14.70
CA LYS A 194 21.09 -1.73 -15.06
C LYS A 194 20.95 -1.30 -16.52
N ARG A 195 20.82 -2.27 -17.43
CA ARG A 195 20.67 -1.98 -18.87
C ARG A 195 19.41 -1.18 -19.15
N CYS A 196 18.28 -1.64 -18.59
CA CYS A 196 17.01 -0.97 -18.79
C CYS A 196 16.97 0.43 -18.15
N GLY A 197 17.53 0.60 -16.95
CA GLY A 197 17.63 1.91 -16.28
C GLY A 197 18.58 2.89 -16.99
N ASN A 198 19.55 2.39 -17.75
CA ASN A 198 20.46 3.20 -18.57
C ASN A 198 19.95 3.47 -20.00
N GLY A 199 18.80 2.91 -20.39
CA GLY A 199 18.28 3.06 -21.76
C GLY A 199 18.98 2.17 -22.79
N ASP A 200 19.68 1.12 -22.38
CA ASP A 200 20.37 0.18 -23.27
C ASP A 200 19.40 -0.82 -23.90
N ALA A 201 18.62 -0.36 -24.89
CA ALA A 201 17.66 -1.20 -25.61
C ALA A 201 18.33 -2.37 -26.35
N ALA A 202 19.53 -2.18 -26.90
CA ALA A 202 20.25 -3.20 -27.63
C ALA A 202 20.69 -4.34 -26.72
N GLY A 203 21.29 -4.01 -25.57
CA GLY A 203 21.70 -5.00 -24.58
C GLY A 203 20.53 -5.68 -23.89
N ALA A 204 19.44 -4.94 -23.60
CA ALA A 204 18.22 -5.55 -23.09
C ALA A 204 17.65 -6.59 -24.09
N LEU A 205 17.63 -6.28 -25.39
CA LEU A 205 17.19 -7.21 -26.43
C LEU A 205 18.10 -8.44 -26.55
N GLU A 206 19.41 -8.28 -26.42
CA GLU A 206 20.36 -9.40 -26.38
C GLU A 206 20.01 -10.35 -25.23
N MET A 207 19.84 -9.82 -24.02
CA MET A 207 19.47 -10.63 -22.84
C MET A 207 18.12 -11.33 -23.02
N ILE A 208 17.12 -10.66 -23.61
CA ILE A 208 15.79 -11.26 -23.88
C ILE A 208 15.90 -12.46 -24.82
N ARG A 209 16.81 -12.41 -25.81
CA ARG A 209 17.03 -13.53 -26.74
C ARG A 209 17.68 -14.74 -26.07
N GLU A 210 18.51 -14.50 -25.06
CA GLU A 210 19.27 -15.54 -24.35
C GLU A 210 18.50 -16.14 -23.17
N HIS A 211 17.65 -15.35 -22.52
CA HIS A 211 17.00 -15.70 -21.26
C HIS A 211 15.48 -15.46 -21.32
N ALA A 212 14.72 -16.54 -21.46
CA ALA A 212 13.26 -16.46 -21.46
C ALA A 212 12.72 -15.84 -20.14
N GLY A 213 11.80 -14.88 -20.26
CA GLY A 213 11.16 -14.22 -19.11
C GLY A 213 11.96 -13.08 -18.48
N ILE A 214 13.21 -12.84 -18.88
CA ILE A 214 14.04 -11.77 -18.30
C ILE A 214 13.50 -10.35 -18.58
N ALA A 215 12.67 -10.20 -19.63
CA ALA A 215 12.00 -8.94 -19.97
C ALA A 215 11.22 -8.35 -18.78
N GLN A 216 10.61 -9.20 -17.94
CA GLN A 216 9.87 -8.76 -16.76
C GLN A 216 10.73 -7.95 -15.78
N ALA A 217 12.01 -8.33 -15.65
CA ALA A 217 12.94 -7.68 -14.73
C ALA A 217 13.19 -6.22 -15.14
N GLY A 218 13.36 -5.95 -16.43
CA GLY A 218 13.73 -4.62 -16.91
C GLY A 218 12.64 -3.56 -16.83
N LEU A 219 11.36 -3.97 -16.81
CA LEU A 219 10.24 -3.06 -17.10
C LEU A 219 10.11 -1.92 -16.09
N TYR A 220 10.29 -2.24 -14.80
CA TYR A 220 10.21 -1.24 -13.75
C TYR A 220 11.26 -0.14 -13.92
N GLU A 221 12.52 -0.51 -14.13
CA GLU A 221 13.62 0.47 -14.27
C GLU A 221 13.49 1.29 -15.55
N ALA A 222 13.08 0.67 -16.66
CA ALA A 222 12.82 1.39 -17.90
C ALA A 222 11.73 2.47 -17.72
N VAL A 223 10.65 2.15 -17.00
CA VAL A 223 9.59 3.11 -16.69
C VAL A 223 10.06 4.18 -15.69
N HIS A 224 10.76 3.77 -14.64
CA HIS A 224 11.29 4.67 -13.61
C HIS A 224 12.18 5.76 -14.21
N HIS A 225 13.01 5.40 -15.19
CA HIS A 225 13.93 6.29 -15.89
C HIS A 225 13.37 6.88 -17.19
N ALA A 226 12.12 6.58 -17.54
CA ALA A 226 11.41 7.09 -18.71
C ALA A 226 12.04 6.75 -20.08
N HIS A 227 12.65 5.57 -20.20
CA HIS A 227 13.20 5.05 -21.46
C HIS A 227 12.11 4.40 -22.30
N ALA A 228 11.31 5.21 -23.00
CA ALA A 228 10.10 4.76 -23.70
C ALA A 228 10.35 3.67 -24.75
N ASP A 229 11.48 3.72 -25.45
CA ASP A 229 11.92 2.70 -26.41
C ASP A 229 12.18 1.34 -25.73
N VAL A 230 12.85 1.35 -24.58
CA VAL A 230 13.07 0.16 -23.76
C VAL A 230 11.74 -0.35 -23.19
N VAL A 231 10.86 0.53 -22.71
CA VAL A 231 9.53 0.13 -22.22
C VAL A 231 8.74 -0.58 -23.33
N ARG A 232 8.70 0.00 -24.54
CA ARG A 232 8.04 -0.59 -25.72
C ARG A 232 8.61 -1.97 -26.02
N LEU A 233 9.95 -2.07 -26.09
CA LEU A 233 10.65 -3.33 -26.31
C LEU A 233 10.24 -4.40 -25.30
N LEU A 234 10.23 -4.07 -24.01
CA LEU A 234 9.94 -5.04 -22.96
C LEU A 234 8.49 -5.53 -23.02
N LEU A 235 7.53 -4.63 -23.26
CA LEU A 235 6.13 -4.99 -23.44
C LEU A 235 5.93 -5.88 -24.68
N ASP A 236 6.57 -5.54 -25.81
CA ASP A 236 6.51 -6.33 -27.04
C ASP A 236 7.13 -7.74 -26.88
N HIS A 237 8.05 -7.88 -25.92
CA HIS A 237 8.69 -9.14 -25.55
C HIS A 237 8.07 -9.83 -24.32
N GLY A 238 6.83 -9.49 -23.98
CA GLY A 238 6.02 -10.24 -23.02
C GLY A 238 6.26 -9.89 -21.55
N ALA A 239 6.87 -8.74 -21.25
CA ALA A 239 6.82 -8.20 -19.91
C ALA A 239 5.36 -7.83 -19.57
N ASP A 240 4.85 -8.35 -18.47
CA ASP A 240 3.48 -8.14 -18.00
C ASP A 240 3.50 -7.05 -16.91
N PRO A 241 2.95 -5.85 -17.19
CA PRO A 241 2.88 -4.78 -16.23
C PRO A 241 1.81 -4.99 -15.15
N THR A 242 1.10 -6.11 -15.10
CA THR A 242 0.15 -6.41 -14.01
C THR A 242 0.77 -7.26 -12.90
N ILE A 243 2.00 -7.76 -13.11
CA ILE A 243 2.71 -8.58 -12.13
C ILE A 243 3.33 -7.65 -11.08
N PRO A 244 2.99 -7.79 -9.78
CA PRO A 244 3.60 -7.02 -8.72
C PRO A 244 5.11 -7.22 -8.66
N TRP A 245 5.87 -6.13 -8.56
CA TRP A 245 7.32 -6.17 -8.60
C TRP A 245 7.87 -6.19 -7.19
N ARG A 246 8.65 -7.22 -6.90
CA ARG A 246 9.31 -7.46 -5.61
C ARG A 246 10.14 -6.27 -5.07
N TRP A 247 10.57 -5.33 -5.91
CA TRP A 247 11.34 -4.15 -5.46
C TRP A 247 10.55 -2.83 -5.59
N ALA A 248 9.36 -2.84 -6.22
CA ALA A 248 8.54 -1.65 -6.48
C ALA A 248 7.47 -1.42 -5.41
N CYS A 249 7.79 -1.71 -4.15
CA CYS A 249 6.83 -1.61 -3.05
C CYS A 249 6.31 -0.17 -2.80
N TRP A 250 6.94 0.85 -3.38
CA TRP A 250 6.63 2.28 -3.19
C TRP A 250 5.90 2.95 -4.35
N TYR A 251 6.23 2.59 -5.57
CA TYR A 251 5.62 3.20 -6.76
C TYR A 251 5.41 2.11 -7.78
N THR A 252 4.19 1.97 -8.29
CA THR A 252 3.97 1.12 -9.46
C THR A 252 4.56 1.80 -10.69
N PRO A 253 4.81 1.08 -11.80
CA PRO A 253 5.20 1.71 -13.06
C PRO A 253 4.24 2.82 -13.50
N LEU A 254 2.93 2.65 -13.27
CA LEU A 254 1.95 3.70 -13.57
C LEU A 254 2.22 4.97 -12.75
N MET A 255 2.51 4.85 -11.44
CA MET A 255 2.89 5.98 -10.61
C MET A 255 4.17 6.66 -11.10
N HIS A 256 5.18 5.86 -11.45
CA HIS A 256 6.44 6.39 -11.97
C HIS A 256 6.25 7.18 -13.26
N SER A 257 5.39 6.69 -14.16
CA SER A 257 5.10 7.37 -15.42
C SER A 257 4.41 8.73 -15.24
N LEU A 258 3.67 8.95 -14.16
CA LEU A 258 2.84 10.16 -13.98
C LEU A 258 3.34 11.14 -12.90
N ARG A 259 4.11 10.69 -11.90
CA ARG A 259 4.45 11.54 -10.73
C ARG A 259 5.48 12.64 -11.00
N TYR A 260 6.18 12.60 -12.13
CA TYR A 260 7.19 13.59 -12.46
C TYR A 260 6.55 14.93 -12.88
N PRO A 261 7.28 16.06 -12.77
CA PRO A 261 6.78 17.36 -13.24
C PRO A 261 6.35 17.36 -14.70
N GLU A 262 6.98 16.52 -15.52
CA GLU A 262 6.56 16.22 -16.89
C GLU A 262 6.09 14.75 -16.96
N PRO A 263 4.78 14.50 -16.83
CA PRO A 263 4.23 13.15 -16.93
C PRO A 263 4.52 12.52 -18.29
N ARG A 264 4.86 11.23 -18.29
CA ARG A 264 5.09 10.41 -19.48
C ARG A 264 3.80 9.71 -19.86
N TYR A 265 2.81 10.48 -20.34
CA TYR A 265 1.47 9.99 -20.65
C TYR A 265 1.46 8.84 -21.67
N GLU A 266 2.42 8.79 -22.58
CA GLU A 266 2.57 7.68 -23.53
C GLU A 266 2.87 6.36 -22.82
N ILE A 267 3.87 6.34 -21.92
CA ILE A 267 4.18 5.17 -21.10
C ILE A 267 2.98 4.81 -20.22
N ALA A 268 2.35 5.79 -19.59
CA ALA A 268 1.15 5.57 -18.76
C ALA A 268 0.03 4.90 -19.57
N GLN A 269 -0.22 5.38 -20.80
CA GLN A 269 -1.24 4.82 -21.68
C GLN A 269 -0.92 3.36 -22.04
N TRP A 270 0.33 3.07 -22.38
CA TRP A 270 0.76 1.71 -22.69
C TRP A 270 0.58 0.73 -21.54
N LEU A 271 0.83 1.16 -20.31
CA LEU A 271 0.60 0.35 -19.12
C LEU A 271 -0.89 0.04 -18.93
N LEU A 272 -1.76 1.04 -19.11
CA LEU A 272 -3.22 0.85 -19.02
C LEU A 272 -3.74 -0.06 -20.15
N ASP A 273 -3.24 0.12 -21.38
CA ASP A 273 -3.59 -0.73 -22.53
C ASP A 273 -3.16 -2.20 -22.30
N ALA A 274 -2.06 -2.40 -21.57
CA ALA A 274 -1.58 -3.71 -21.15
C ALA A 274 -2.30 -4.29 -19.92
N GLY A 275 -3.35 -3.63 -19.43
CA GLY A 275 -4.25 -4.16 -18.39
C GLY A 275 -3.97 -3.66 -16.97
N VAL A 276 -3.02 -2.77 -16.77
CA VAL A 276 -2.83 -2.10 -15.47
C VAL A 276 -4.09 -1.32 -15.12
N ARG A 277 -4.56 -1.46 -13.88
CA ARG A 277 -5.73 -0.70 -13.43
C ARG A 277 -5.30 0.67 -12.91
N PRO A 278 -6.07 1.75 -13.20
CA PRO A 278 -5.82 3.07 -12.64
C PRO A 278 -5.72 3.11 -11.10
N ASP A 279 -6.51 2.26 -10.44
CA ASP A 279 -6.62 2.13 -8.99
C ASP A 279 -5.76 1.01 -8.41
N GLU A 280 -4.84 0.44 -9.20
CA GLU A 280 -3.88 -0.51 -8.67
C GLU A 280 -2.98 0.15 -7.63
N THR A 281 -2.77 -0.56 -6.51
CA THR A 281 -2.04 -0.04 -5.37
C THR A 281 -0.64 -0.62 -5.27
N ASN A 282 0.32 0.20 -4.85
CA ASN A 282 1.66 -0.28 -4.46
C ASN A 282 1.62 -1.13 -3.17
N GLY A 283 2.78 -1.58 -2.69
CA GLY A 283 2.91 -2.36 -1.44
C GLY A 283 2.47 -1.62 -0.18
N LEU A 284 2.36 -0.29 -0.22
CA LEU A 284 1.77 0.53 0.84
C LEU A 284 0.24 0.65 0.76
N GLY A 285 -0.38 0.11 -0.29
CA GLY A 285 -1.81 0.25 -0.53
C GLY A 285 -2.23 1.64 -1.01
N MET A 286 -1.32 2.45 -1.55
CA MET A 286 -1.64 3.70 -2.22
C MET A 286 -1.83 3.46 -3.71
N ALA A 287 -2.88 4.01 -4.32
CA ALA A 287 -3.03 4.11 -5.78
C ALA A 287 -2.44 5.42 -6.33
N THR A 288 -2.30 5.48 -7.65
CA THR A 288 -1.66 6.60 -8.36
C THR A 288 -2.25 7.97 -8.03
N LEU A 289 -3.57 8.08 -7.87
CA LEU A 289 -4.22 9.35 -7.50
C LEU A 289 -3.72 9.90 -6.15
N HIS A 290 -3.39 9.05 -5.17
CA HIS A 290 -2.86 9.51 -3.87
C HIS A 290 -1.49 10.17 -4.05
N ILE A 291 -0.63 9.57 -4.88
CA ILE A 291 0.70 10.11 -5.19
C ILE A 291 0.58 11.45 -5.90
N LEU A 292 -0.23 11.51 -6.96
CA LEU A 292 -0.41 12.74 -7.74
C LEU A 292 -1.04 13.86 -6.90
N ALA A 293 -1.96 13.52 -6.00
CA ALA A 293 -2.55 14.49 -5.08
C ALA A 293 -1.52 15.03 -4.07
N ASN A 294 -0.60 14.19 -3.59
CA ASN A 294 0.52 14.60 -2.74
C ASN A 294 1.52 15.51 -3.49
N GLU A 295 1.83 15.21 -4.75
CA GLU A 295 2.76 16.00 -5.57
C GLU A 295 2.12 17.31 -6.07
N GLY A 296 0.80 17.33 -6.28
CA GLY A 296 0.05 18.50 -6.74
C GLY A 296 -0.04 18.63 -8.27
N THR A 297 0.13 17.55 -9.03
CA THR A 297 0.10 17.54 -10.51
C THR A 297 -1.33 17.42 -11.07
N THR A 298 -2.04 18.55 -11.18
CA THR A 298 -3.47 18.60 -11.58
C THR A 298 -3.74 17.99 -12.96
N ASP A 299 -2.89 18.26 -13.96
CA ASP A 299 -3.03 17.68 -15.30
C ASP A 299 -2.98 16.14 -15.30
N ALA A 300 -2.06 15.57 -14.51
CA ALA A 300 -1.93 14.11 -14.39
C ALA A 300 -3.13 13.50 -13.65
N VAL A 301 -3.68 14.19 -12.65
CA VAL A 301 -4.91 13.77 -11.97
C VAL A 301 -6.09 13.81 -12.94
N ALA A 302 -6.26 14.90 -13.71
CA ALA A 302 -7.29 14.99 -14.74
C ALA A 302 -7.21 13.82 -15.72
N TRP A 303 -6.02 13.58 -16.28
CA TRP A 303 -5.77 12.51 -17.23
C TRP A 303 -6.13 11.11 -16.69
N LEU A 304 -5.84 10.86 -15.41
CA LEU A 304 -6.10 9.57 -14.77
C LEU A 304 -7.58 9.40 -14.37
N LEU A 305 -8.26 10.48 -13.97
CA LEU A 305 -9.71 10.48 -13.70
C LEU A 305 -10.50 10.16 -14.98
N ASP A 306 -10.10 10.72 -16.12
CA ASP A 306 -10.69 10.42 -17.43
C ASP A 306 -10.52 8.95 -17.85
N ARG A 307 -9.62 8.22 -17.18
CA ARG A 307 -9.34 6.79 -17.40
C ARG A 307 -9.90 5.89 -16.32
N GLY A 308 -10.78 6.43 -15.47
CA GLY A 308 -11.52 5.65 -14.47
C GLY A 308 -10.80 5.49 -13.13
N GLY A 309 -9.84 6.37 -12.81
CA GLY A 309 -9.32 6.47 -11.45
C GLY A 309 -10.41 6.91 -10.46
N ASP A 310 -10.47 6.25 -9.30
CA ASP A 310 -11.45 6.55 -8.25
C ASP A 310 -10.96 7.70 -7.35
N ILE A 311 -11.58 8.88 -7.51
CA ILE A 311 -11.32 10.08 -6.72
C ILE A 311 -11.61 9.91 -5.21
N HIS A 312 -12.28 8.83 -4.82
CA HIS A 312 -12.63 8.49 -3.45
C HIS A 312 -11.92 7.25 -2.92
N LEU A 313 -10.99 6.66 -3.68
CA LEU A 313 -10.25 5.49 -3.20
C LEU A 313 -9.52 5.85 -1.90
N ARG A 314 -9.57 4.96 -0.92
CA ARG A 314 -8.81 5.11 0.33
C ARG A 314 -7.57 4.25 0.27
N ASP A 315 -6.43 4.81 0.68
CA ASP A 315 -5.23 4.02 0.85
C ASP A 315 -5.33 3.06 2.06
N ARG A 316 -4.48 2.03 2.10
CA ARG A 316 -4.50 1.01 3.17
C ARG A 316 -3.93 1.51 4.50
N GLU A 317 -3.03 2.48 4.45
CA GLU A 317 -2.17 2.84 5.58
C GLU A 317 -2.84 3.88 6.49
N PHE A 318 -3.36 4.95 5.90
CA PHE A 318 -4.02 6.05 6.58
C PHE A 318 -5.52 6.13 6.30
N GLU A 319 -6.08 5.20 5.53
CA GLU A 319 -7.49 5.21 5.16
C GLU A 319 -7.91 6.54 4.49
N SER A 320 -6.96 7.21 3.84
CA SER A 320 -7.10 8.58 3.37
C SER A 320 -7.37 8.62 1.88
N THR A 321 -8.23 9.55 1.46
CA THR A 321 -8.56 9.78 0.04
C THR A 321 -7.51 10.65 -0.64
N PRO A 322 -7.47 10.73 -1.99
CA PRO A 322 -6.62 11.69 -2.69
C PRO A 322 -6.79 13.13 -2.17
N LEU A 323 -8.02 13.55 -1.84
CA LEU A 323 -8.28 14.87 -1.24
C LEU A 323 -7.60 15.03 0.12
N ALA A 324 -7.60 13.98 0.96
CA ALA A 324 -6.92 13.98 2.24
C ALA A 324 -5.39 14.05 2.09
N TRP A 325 -4.83 13.41 1.06
CA TRP A 325 -3.41 13.52 0.73
C TRP A 325 -3.02 14.93 0.24
N ALA A 326 -3.83 15.55 -0.61
CA ALA A 326 -3.62 16.95 -1.00
C ALA A 326 -3.66 17.89 0.21
N ALA A 327 -4.59 17.65 1.15
CA ALA A 327 -4.68 18.40 2.39
C ALA A 327 -3.49 18.19 3.33
N ARG A 328 -3.02 16.94 3.47
CA ARG A 328 -1.81 16.58 4.24
C ARG A 328 -0.56 17.28 3.71
N ALA A 329 -0.43 17.39 2.39
CA ALA A 329 0.73 17.99 1.73
C ALA A 329 0.59 19.51 1.51
N GLY A 330 -0.52 20.13 1.92
CA GLY A 330 -0.72 21.58 1.76
C GLY A 330 -0.93 22.02 0.30
N ARG A 331 -1.37 21.12 -0.59
CA ARG A 331 -1.53 21.40 -2.03
C ARG A 331 -2.83 22.11 -2.33
N GLU A 332 -2.86 23.43 -2.19
CA GLU A 332 -4.08 24.22 -2.35
C GLU A 332 -4.74 24.11 -3.72
N GLU A 333 -3.96 24.18 -4.80
CA GLU A 333 -4.48 24.10 -6.17
C GLU A 333 -5.10 22.73 -6.44
N MET A 334 -4.38 21.67 -6.06
CA MET A 334 -4.87 20.30 -6.14
C MET A 334 -6.14 20.08 -5.31
N LEU A 335 -6.20 20.66 -4.10
CA LEU A 335 -7.39 20.59 -3.26
C LEU A 335 -8.61 21.19 -3.96
N ARG A 336 -8.47 22.40 -4.53
CA ARG A 336 -9.54 23.05 -5.30
C ARG A 336 -9.93 22.22 -6.53
N PHE A 337 -8.95 21.67 -7.24
CA PHE A 337 -9.17 20.82 -8.41
C PHE A 337 -9.98 19.57 -8.04
N LEU A 338 -9.58 18.82 -7.00
CA LEU A 338 -10.29 17.62 -6.58
C LEU A 338 -11.72 17.94 -6.14
N LEU A 339 -11.93 19.04 -5.40
CA LEU A 339 -13.26 19.50 -4.99
C LEU A 339 -14.15 19.87 -6.19
N SER A 340 -13.60 20.57 -7.19
CA SER A 340 -14.38 20.91 -8.40
C SER A 340 -14.74 19.68 -9.25
N HIS A 341 -14.00 18.57 -9.08
CA HIS A 341 -14.28 17.27 -9.70
C HIS A 341 -15.09 16.32 -8.79
N GLY A 342 -15.70 16.85 -7.73
CA GLY A 342 -16.65 16.11 -6.89
C GLY A 342 -16.03 15.28 -5.78
N ALA A 343 -14.75 15.50 -5.43
CA ALA A 343 -14.15 14.90 -4.25
C ALA A 343 -14.95 15.26 -2.99
N LYS A 344 -15.27 14.27 -2.17
CA LYS A 344 -16.06 14.45 -0.95
C LYS A 344 -15.15 14.81 0.20
N LEU A 345 -15.56 15.81 0.99
CA LEU A 345 -14.87 16.22 2.21
C LEU A 345 -14.83 15.11 3.27
N ARG A 346 -15.83 14.22 3.24
CA ARG A 346 -15.95 13.08 4.15
C ARG A 346 -16.70 11.94 3.47
N LEU A 347 -16.22 10.72 3.69
CA LEU A 347 -16.85 9.48 3.29
C LEU A 347 -17.42 8.73 4.51
N PRO A 348 -18.42 7.85 4.34
CA PRO A 348 -18.92 6.99 5.41
C PRO A 348 -17.81 6.14 6.02
N ASP A 349 -17.77 6.02 7.35
CA ASP A 349 -16.73 5.30 8.10
C ASP A 349 -15.30 5.86 7.97
N ASP A 350 -15.15 7.15 7.61
CA ASP A 350 -13.87 7.85 7.77
C ASP A 350 -13.51 7.91 9.25
N GLU A 351 -12.29 7.46 9.54
CA GLU A 351 -11.67 7.67 10.83
C GLU A 351 -11.46 9.18 11.07
N PRO A 352 -11.74 9.71 12.27
CA PRO A 352 -11.64 11.14 12.55
C PRO A 352 -10.28 11.75 12.20
N TRP A 353 -9.20 11.00 12.44
CA TRP A 353 -7.81 11.39 12.20
C TRP A 353 -7.39 11.33 10.72
N ALA A 354 -8.19 10.72 9.84
CA ALA A 354 -7.89 10.49 8.41
C ALA A 354 -8.55 11.50 7.45
N THR A 355 -9.43 12.36 7.95
CA THR A 355 -10.15 13.33 7.10
C THR A 355 -9.22 14.42 6.54
N PRO A 356 -9.53 15.04 5.38
CA PRO A 356 -8.74 16.16 4.85
C PRO A 356 -8.56 17.30 5.87
N ALA A 357 -9.60 17.63 6.63
CA ALA A 357 -9.52 18.67 7.66
C ALA A 357 -8.64 18.27 8.86
N ALA A 358 -8.68 17.00 9.29
CA ALA A 358 -7.80 16.51 10.34
C ALA A 358 -6.33 16.57 9.92
N TRP A 359 -6.02 16.13 8.70
CA TRP A 359 -4.68 16.23 8.12
C TRP A 359 -4.18 17.68 8.06
N ALA A 360 -4.98 18.58 7.50
CA ALA A 360 -4.62 20.00 7.39
C ALA A 360 -4.36 20.63 8.76
N ARG A 361 -5.17 20.31 9.78
CA ARG A 361 -4.98 20.79 11.15
C ARG A 361 -3.67 20.27 11.76
N ARG A 362 -3.44 18.96 11.68
CA ARG A 362 -2.24 18.31 12.23
C ARG A 362 -0.95 18.81 11.59
N ARG A 363 -0.99 19.15 10.30
CA ARG A 363 0.16 19.66 9.53
C ARG A 363 0.25 21.21 9.51
N GLY A 364 -0.66 21.92 10.17
CA GLY A 364 -0.64 23.39 10.26
C GLY A 364 -0.99 24.11 8.95
N HIS A 365 -1.68 23.45 8.02
CA HIS A 365 -2.07 24.01 6.73
C HIS A 365 -3.36 24.83 6.85
N HIS A 366 -3.28 26.00 7.49
CA HIS A 366 -4.42 26.89 7.75
C HIS A 366 -5.20 27.24 6.49
N ARG A 367 -4.50 27.50 5.38
CA ARG A 367 -5.15 27.84 4.11
C ARG A 367 -5.99 26.69 3.54
N ILE A 368 -5.57 25.44 3.72
CA ILE A 368 -6.37 24.27 3.37
C ILE A 368 -7.63 24.21 4.22
N LEU A 369 -7.55 24.49 5.53
CA LEU A 369 -8.72 24.51 6.41
C LEU A 369 -9.76 25.54 5.99
N GLU A 370 -9.32 26.74 5.58
CA GLU A 370 -10.20 27.77 5.04
C GLU A 370 -10.94 27.29 3.78
N LEU A 371 -10.21 26.65 2.84
CA LEU A 371 -10.79 26.12 1.61
C LEU A 371 -11.80 25.00 1.88
N LEU A 372 -11.48 24.07 2.79
CA LEU A 372 -12.38 22.99 3.17
C LEU A 372 -13.65 23.52 3.85
N SER A 373 -13.52 24.55 4.68
CA SER A 373 -14.66 25.19 5.37
C SER A 373 -15.58 25.90 4.39
N ALA A 374 -15.04 26.52 3.34
CA ALA A 374 -15.81 27.16 2.28
C ALA A 374 -16.52 26.17 1.34
N ALA A 375 -16.09 24.91 1.31
CA ALA A 375 -16.64 23.84 0.49
C ALA A 375 -17.65 22.93 1.22
N SER A 376 -17.79 23.10 2.55
CA SER A 376 -18.74 22.37 3.40
C SER A 376 -20.13 22.99 3.31
#